data_AF-A0A4V1UUP7-F1
#
_entry.id   AF-A0A4V1UUP7-F1
#
_cell.length_a   1.000
_cell.length_b   1.000
_cell.length_c   1.000
_cell.angle_alpha   90.00
_cell.angle_beta   90.00
_cell.angle_gamma   90.00
#
_symmetry.space_group_name_H-M   'P 1'
#
loop_
_entity.id
_entity.type
_entity.pdbx_description
1 polymer ?
#
loop_
_entity_poly.entity_id
_entity_poly.type
_entity_poly.pdbx_seq_one_letter_code
_entity_poly.pdbx_strand_id
1 'polypeptide(L)'
;MKKDALGKGIRSLLQNIDNDLKTTSGHLKQDVVEKTTATQRVPVEDVVANPDQPRKDFDEEALSELAASIKLHNIIQPLTVSPMPGGKFKLIAGERRLRAAKIAGLKDVPVYVRHTEDSSILELALLENLQRENLNAIEIALSYKRLMDDLDYTQEQVAERMGKERSTVTNYLRLLKLPPDIQVAVRNGVISMGHARALINVDLVDKQLFIFSEIKKKGLNVRQTEDLVRKMYTPGSAKAGAKSALPPAFRKIEDNI
;
A
#
# COMPACT_ATOMS: atom_id res chain seq x y z
N MET A 1 -10.05 0.38 44.20
CA MET A 1 -9.85 -0.88 43.44
C MET A 1 -10.99 -1.07 42.43
N LYS A 2 -10.91 -0.47 41.22
CA LYS A 2 -11.92 -0.61 40.15
C LYS A 2 -11.31 -0.40 38.74
N LYS A 3 -10.15 -1.01 38.47
CA LYS A 3 -9.51 -0.98 37.12
C LYS A 3 -9.38 -2.35 36.45
N ASP A 4 -9.82 -3.42 37.11
CA ASP A 4 -9.55 -4.80 36.69
C ASP A 4 -10.79 -5.53 36.10
N ALA A 5 -11.89 -4.81 35.91
CA ALA A 5 -13.14 -5.37 35.37
C ALA A 5 -13.29 -5.21 33.84
N LEU A 6 -12.73 -4.14 33.24
CA LEU A 6 -12.81 -3.93 31.79
C LEU A 6 -11.90 -4.88 30.99
N GLY A 7 -10.79 -5.34 31.58
CA GLY A 7 -9.85 -6.25 30.93
C GLY A 7 -10.34 -7.70 30.84
N LYS A 8 -11.34 -8.09 31.63
CA LYS A 8 -11.89 -9.46 31.65
C LYS A 8 -12.91 -9.68 30.53
N GLY A 9 -13.68 -8.66 30.16
CA GLY A 9 -14.64 -8.73 29.05
C GLY A 9 -13.95 -8.85 27.68
N ILE A 10 -12.87 -8.09 27.46
CA ILE A 10 -12.09 -8.13 26.21
C ILE A 10 -11.29 -9.43 26.10
N ARG A 11 -10.73 -9.95 27.20
CA ARG A 11 -10.11 -11.29 27.20
C ARG A 11 -11.11 -12.42 26.94
N SER A 12 -12.35 -12.28 27.39
CA SER A 12 -13.43 -13.22 27.08
C SER A 12 -13.77 -13.23 25.58
N LEU A 13 -13.78 -12.06 24.93
CA LEU A 13 -13.98 -11.95 23.48
C LEU A 13 -12.79 -12.51 22.69
N LEU A 14 -11.56 -12.29 23.13
CA LEU A 14 -10.37 -12.90 22.52
C LEU A 14 -10.32 -14.42 22.70
N GLN A 15 -10.76 -14.94 23.86
CA GLN A 15 -10.91 -16.38 24.08
C GLN A 15 -12.05 -16.98 23.26
N ASN A 16 -13.11 -16.23 22.99
CA ASN A 16 -14.17 -16.65 22.08
C ASN A 16 -13.70 -16.65 20.62
N ILE A 17 -12.87 -15.69 20.20
CA ILE A 17 -12.23 -15.75 18.87
C ILE A 17 -11.29 -16.96 18.79
N ASP A 18 -10.48 -17.23 19.81
CA ASP A 18 -9.59 -18.40 19.83
C ASP A 18 -10.35 -19.75 19.89
N ASN A 19 -11.53 -19.77 20.53
CA ASN A 19 -12.43 -20.91 20.55
C ASN A 19 -13.28 -21.04 19.29
N ASP A 20 -13.71 -19.96 18.65
CA ASP A 20 -14.38 -19.96 17.35
C ASP A 20 -13.39 -20.31 16.24
N LEU A 21 -12.13 -19.86 16.35
CA LEU A 21 -11.01 -20.33 15.55
C LEU A 21 -10.86 -21.85 15.76
N LYS A 22 -10.73 -22.35 17.00
CA LYS A 22 -10.55 -23.81 17.23
C LYS A 22 -11.75 -24.68 16.87
N THR A 23 -12.98 -24.19 17.04
CA THR A 23 -14.21 -24.95 16.71
C THR A 23 -14.54 -24.88 15.21
N THR A 24 -14.15 -23.81 14.51
CA THR A 24 -14.34 -23.68 13.05
C THR A 24 -13.14 -24.22 12.25
N SER A 25 -11.94 -24.24 12.83
CA SER A 25 -10.71 -24.86 12.27
C SER A 25 -10.85 -26.38 12.07
N GLY A 26 -11.83 -27.03 12.70
CA GLY A 26 -12.06 -28.46 12.50
C GLY A 26 -12.50 -28.84 11.08
N HIS A 27 -13.05 -27.89 10.30
CA HIS A 27 -13.68 -28.19 9.00
C HIS A 27 -13.34 -27.25 7.84
N LEU A 28 -12.53 -26.22 8.04
CA LEU A 28 -11.98 -25.48 6.91
C LEU A 28 -10.89 -26.33 6.24
N LYS A 29 -11.23 -26.94 5.11
CA LYS A 29 -10.26 -27.65 4.29
C LYS A 29 -9.12 -26.68 3.97
N GLN A 30 -7.91 -27.02 4.42
CA GLN A 30 -6.67 -26.26 4.22
C GLN A 30 -6.48 -25.83 2.74
N ASP A 31 -6.98 -26.65 1.81
CA ASP A 31 -7.09 -26.35 0.38
C ASP A 31 -7.80 -25.03 0.04
N VAL A 32 -8.84 -24.64 0.78
CA VAL A 32 -9.61 -23.41 0.53
C VAL A 32 -8.81 -22.18 0.95
N VAL A 33 -8.06 -22.28 2.05
CA VAL A 33 -7.19 -21.22 2.56
C VAL A 33 -6.03 -20.97 1.61
N GLU A 34 -5.34 -22.02 1.16
CA GLU A 34 -4.24 -21.89 0.21
C GLU A 34 -4.71 -21.33 -1.14
N LYS A 35 -5.83 -21.83 -1.67
CA LYS A 35 -6.36 -21.36 -2.97
C LYS A 35 -6.82 -19.91 -2.95
N THR A 36 -7.33 -19.42 -1.82
CA THR A 36 -7.79 -18.03 -1.71
C THR A 36 -6.65 -17.04 -1.44
N THR A 37 -5.58 -17.46 -0.78
CA THR A 37 -4.48 -16.56 -0.40
C THR A 37 -3.34 -16.52 -1.40
N ALA A 38 -3.13 -17.60 -2.16
CA ALA A 38 -2.08 -17.68 -3.16
C ALA A 38 -2.32 -16.73 -4.35
N THR A 39 -1.22 -16.17 -4.86
CA THR A 39 -1.23 -15.44 -6.13
C THR A 39 -1.07 -16.43 -7.29
N GLN A 40 -2.00 -16.40 -8.25
CA GLN A 40 -1.95 -17.16 -9.49
C GLN A 40 -1.66 -16.23 -10.67
N ARG A 41 -0.97 -16.70 -11.71
CA ARG A 41 -0.91 -15.98 -13.00
C ARG A 41 -2.04 -16.48 -13.91
N VAL A 42 -2.81 -15.55 -14.46
CA VAL A 42 -3.95 -15.82 -15.35
C VAL A 42 -3.78 -15.01 -16.63
N PRO A 43 -4.14 -15.55 -17.81
CA PRO A 43 -4.14 -14.81 -19.06
C PRO A 43 -4.96 -13.52 -18.94
N VAL A 44 -4.43 -12.41 -19.47
CA VAL A 44 -5.09 -11.10 -19.39
C VAL A 44 -6.45 -11.10 -20.10
N GLU A 45 -6.60 -11.94 -21.12
CA GLU A 45 -7.83 -12.14 -21.89
C GLU A 45 -8.94 -12.87 -21.13
N ASP A 46 -8.58 -13.68 -20.12
CA ASP A 46 -9.53 -14.41 -19.30
C ASP A 46 -10.11 -13.56 -18.17
N VAL A 47 -9.53 -12.37 -17.91
CA VAL A 47 -10.00 -11.43 -16.89
C VAL A 47 -10.98 -10.44 -17.50
N VAL A 48 -12.25 -10.59 -17.13
CA VAL A 48 -13.36 -9.76 -17.55
C VAL A 48 -13.54 -8.62 -16.55
N ALA A 49 -13.48 -7.38 -17.04
CA ALA A 49 -13.71 -6.18 -16.23
C ALA A 49 -15.16 -6.16 -15.71
N ASN A 50 -15.36 -5.63 -14.50
CA ASN A 50 -16.70 -5.49 -13.94
C ASN A 50 -17.44 -4.30 -14.61
N PRO A 51 -18.58 -4.52 -15.30
CA PRO A 51 -19.31 -3.45 -15.98
C PRO A 51 -19.89 -2.42 -15.00
N ASP A 52 -20.12 -2.80 -13.74
CA ASP A 52 -20.73 -1.95 -12.70
C ASP A 52 -19.73 -1.04 -11.98
N GLN A 53 -18.53 -0.84 -12.55
CA GLN A 53 -17.51 0.00 -11.92
C GLN A 53 -17.91 1.50 -11.96
N PRO A 54 -17.91 2.17 -10.80
CA PRO A 54 -18.34 3.57 -10.71
C PRO A 54 -17.35 4.54 -11.36
N ARG A 55 -16.06 4.20 -11.41
CA ARG A 55 -15.04 5.03 -12.07
C ARG A 55 -14.94 4.68 -13.56
N LYS A 56 -15.48 5.56 -14.41
CA LYS A 56 -15.41 5.45 -15.87
C LYS A 56 -14.32 6.32 -16.49
N ASP A 57 -14.00 7.44 -15.84
CA ASP A 57 -12.97 8.36 -16.30
C ASP A 57 -11.60 7.95 -15.77
N PHE A 58 -10.67 7.71 -16.69
CA PHE A 58 -9.28 7.43 -16.40
C PHE A 58 -8.43 8.48 -17.10
N ASP A 59 -7.56 9.10 -16.32
CA ASP A 59 -6.48 9.94 -16.85
C ASP A 59 -5.53 9.06 -17.70
N GLU A 60 -5.47 9.36 -18.99
CA GLU A 60 -4.68 8.60 -19.97
C GLU A 60 -3.17 8.72 -19.72
N GLU A 61 -2.69 9.89 -19.27
CA GLU A 61 -1.27 10.09 -18.97
C GLU A 61 -0.85 9.20 -17.79
N ALA A 62 -1.61 9.27 -16.69
CA ALA A 62 -1.35 8.44 -15.52
C ALA A 62 -1.53 6.94 -15.78
N LEU A 63 -2.33 6.55 -16.79
CA LEU A 63 -2.46 5.16 -17.21
C LEU A 63 -1.27 4.71 -18.06
N SER A 64 -0.77 5.56 -18.95
CA SER A 64 0.41 5.32 -19.77
C SER A 64 1.67 5.17 -18.92
N GLU A 65 1.85 6.04 -17.92
CA GLU A 65 2.94 5.94 -16.94
C GLU A 65 2.88 4.61 -16.17
N LEU A 66 1.69 4.21 -15.72
CA LEU A 66 1.49 2.92 -15.06
C LEU A 66 1.80 1.75 -16.00
N ALA A 67 1.44 1.85 -17.28
CA ALA A 67 1.74 0.82 -18.27
C ALA A 67 3.25 0.68 -18.52
N ALA A 68 3.97 1.81 -18.64
CA ALA A 68 5.43 1.83 -18.76
C ALA A 68 6.10 1.18 -17.55
N SER A 69 5.64 1.51 -16.34
CA SER A 69 6.07 0.89 -15.09
C SER A 69 5.81 -0.63 -15.06
N ILE A 70 4.59 -1.06 -15.40
CA ILE A 70 4.20 -2.48 -15.42
C ILE A 70 5.05 -3.26 -16.43
N LYS A 71 5.38 -2.66 -17.57
CA LYS A 71 6.26 -3.27 -18.57
C LYS A 71 7.66 -3.55 -18.01
N LEU A 72 8.17 -2.69 -17.13
CA LEU A 72 9.50 -2.82 -16.52
C LEU A 72 9.51 -3.77 -15.31
N HIS A 73 8.51 -3.66 -14.44
CA HIS A 73 8.51 -4.31 -13.11
C HIS A 73 7.50 -5.44 -12.95
N ASN A 74 6.73 -5.76 -13.99
CA ASN A 74 5.48 -6.51 -13.87
C ASN A 74 4.49 -5.81 -12.92
N ILE A 75 3.34 -6.44 -12.70
CA ILE A 75 2.39 -6.01 -11.69
C ILE A 75 2.91 -6.40 -10.30
N ILE A 76 3.23 -5.39 -9.47
CA ILE A 76 3.65 -5.60 -8.07
C ILE A 76 2.46 -5.91 -7.18
N GLN A 77 1.34 -5.20 -7.37
CA GLN A 77 0.12 -5.39 -6.58
C GLN A 77 -0.85 -6.29 -7.37
N PRO A 78 -1.11 -7.54 -6.95
CA PRO A 78 -1.98 -8.45 -7.69
C PRO A 78 -3.42 -7.94 -7.81
N LEU A 79 -4.11 -8.32 -8.88
CA LEU A 79 -5.53 -8.04 -9.09
C LEU A 79 -6.36 -8.97 -8.18
N THR A 80 -7.56 -8.57 -7.76
CA THR A 80 -8.49 -9.50 -7.11
C THR A 80 -9.56 -9.91 -8.12
N VAL A 81 -9.78 -11.21 -8.29
CA VAL A 81 -10.77 -11.76 -9.22
C VAL A 81 -11.65 -12.84 -8.56
N SER A 82 -12.85 -13.06 -9.07
CA SER A 82 -13.73 -14.19 -8.73
C SER A 82 -13.84 -15.13 -9.94
N PRO A 83 -13.79 -16.47 -9.76
CA PRO A 83 -13.93 -17.41 -10.87
C PRO A 83 -15.34 -17.35 -11.48
N MET A 84 -15.43 -17.54 -12.79
CA MET A 84 -16.67 -17.61 -13.56
C MET A 84 -16.80 -18.97 -14.26
N PRO A 85 -18.03 -19.39 -14.62
CA PRO A 85 -18.24 -20.52 -15.52
C PRO A 85 -17.45 -20.35 -16.82
N GLY A 86 -16.92 -21.45 -17.37
CA GLY A 86 -16.13 -21.43 -18.60
C GLY A 86 -14.66 -21.04 -18.42
N GLY A 87 -14.13 -21.07 -17.19
CA GLY A 87 -12.70 -20.87 -16.92
C GLY A 87 -12.23 -19.41 -16.92
N LYS A 88 -13.17 -18.46 -17.03
CA LYS A 88 -12.89 -17.02 -16.99
C LYS A 88 -12.93 -16.48 -15.56
N PHE A 89 -12.51 -15.23 -15.41
CA PHE A 89 -12.45 -14.55 -14.12
C PHE A 89 -13.13 -13.19 -14.19
N LYS A 90 -13.99 -12.87 -13.21
CA LYS A 90 -14.57 -11.54 -13.02
C LYS A 90 -13.62 -10.70 -12.18
N LEU A 91 -13.25 -9.52 -12.67
CA LEU A 91 -12.45 -8.58 -11.90
C LEU A 91 -13.26 -8.00 -10.74
N ILE A 92 -12.75 -8.12 -9.51
CA ILE A 92 -13.30 -7.48 -8.32
C ILE A 92 -12.59 -6.14 -8.11
N ALA A 93 -11.26 -6.17 -8.06
CA ALA A 93 -10.43 -4.99 -7.77
C ALA A 93 -9.18 -4.94 -8.67
N GLY A 94 -8.77 -3.71 -9.04
CA GLY A 94 -7.55 -3.47 -9.80
C GLY A 94 -7.74 -3.07 -11.28
N GLU A 95 -8.88 -2.48 -11.65
CA GLU A 95 -9.21 -2.10 -13.04
C GLU A 95 -8.10 -1.30 -13.74
N ARG A 96 -7.53 -0.28 -13.07
CA ARG A 96 -6.40 0.51 -13.62
C ARG A 96 -5.19 -0.36 -13.98
N ARG A 97 -4.88 -1.34 -13.13
CA ARG A 97 -3.75 -2.26 -13.31
C ARG A 97 -4.04 -3.23 -14.47
N LEU A 98 -5.27 -3.72 -14.59
CA LEU A 98 -5.67 -4.58 -15.72
C LEU A 98 -5.56 -3.82 -17.06
N ARG A 99 -6.05 -2.57 -17.13
CA ARG A 99 -5.94 -1.74 -18.33
C ARG A 99 -4.50 -1.43 -18.68
N ALA A 100 -3.70 -0.99 -17.71
CA ALA A 100 -2.30 -0.70 -17.92
C ALA A 100 -1.51 -1.95 -18.35
N ALA A 101 -1.86 -3.14 -17.84
CA ALA A 101 -1.28 -4.41 -18.29
C ALA A 101 -1.61 -4.75 -19.74
N LYS A 102 -2.85 -4.47 -20.19
CA LYS A 102 -3.25 -4.60 -21.60
C LYS A 102 -2.43 -3.65 -22.50
N ILE A 103 -2.28 -2.40 -22.10
CA ILE A 103 -1.47 -1.40 -22.81
C ILE A 103 0.01 -1.81 -22.84
N ALA A 104 0.53 -2.34 -21.73
CA ALA A 104 1.90 -2.84 -21.63
C ALA A 104 2.15 -4.12 -22.47
N GLY A 105 1.10 -4.75 -22.99
CA GLY A 105 1.18 -5.97 -23.79
C GLY A 105 1.51 -7.23 -22.98
N LEU A 106 1.17 -7.27 -21.68
CA LEU A 106 1.36 -8.46 -20.86
C LEU A 106 0.41 -9.59 -21.32
N LYS A 107 0.94 -10.82 -21.37
CA LYS A 107 0.15 -12.03 -21.70
C LYS A 107 -0.67 -12.51 -20.51
N ASP A 108 -0.10 -12.42 -19.31
CA ASP A 108 -0.69 -12.89 -18.07
C ASP A 108 -0.45 -11.89 -16.93
N VAL A 109 -1.28 -11.96 -15.90
CA VAL A 109 -1.26 -11.06 -14.74
C VAL A 109 -1.39 -11.83 -13.44
N PRO A 110 -0.68 -11.40 -12.37
CA PRO A 110 -0.86 -11.95 -11.04
C PRO A 110 -2.21 -11.54 -10.46
N VAL A 111 -2.96 -12.53 -9.97
CA VAL A 111 -4.28 -12.36 -9.38
C VAL A 111 -4.42 -13.15 -8.08
N TYR A 112 -5.20 -12.61 -7.15
CA TYR A 112 -5.81 -13.35 -6.05
C TYR A 112 -7.17 -13.86 -6.51
N VAL A 113 -7.41 -15.17 -6.38
CA VAL A 113 -8.69 -15.78 -6.75
C VAL A 113 -9.56 -15.92 -5.51
N ARG A 114 -10.64 -15.14 -5.45
CA ARG A 114 -11.66 -15.24 -4.40
C ARG A 114 -12.61 -16.38 -4.75
N HIS A 115 -12.44 -17.52 -4.10
CA HIS A 115 -13.29 -18.70 -4.31
C HIS A 115 -14.57 -18.73 -3.47
N THR A 116 -14.68 -17.85 -2.47
CA THR A 116 -15.83 -17.79 -1.57
C THR A 116 -16.37 -16.38 -1.48
N GLU A 117 -17.70 -16.27 -1.50
CA GLU A 117 -18.39 -15.01 -1.19
C GLU A 117 -18.49 -14.79 0.33
N ASP A 118 -18.26 -15.84 1.14
CA ASP A 118 -18.25 -15.75 2.59
C ASP A 118 -17.06 -14.92 3.10
N SER A 119 -17.39 -13.72 3.59
CA SER A 119 -16.43 -12.77 4.14
C SER A 119 -15.70 -13.30 5.38
N SER A 120 -16.32 -14.14 6.20
CA SER A 120 -15.71 -14.67 7.42
C SER A 120 -14.62 -15.70 7.10
N ILE A 121 -14.87 -16.56 6.12
CA ILE A 121 -13.86 -17.51 5.63
C ILE A 121 -12.69 -16.77 4.99
N LEU A 122 -12.98 -15.75 4.18
CA LEU A 122 -11.96 -14.93 3.54
C LEU A 122 -11.13 -14.15 4.57
N GLU A 123 -11.77 -13.55 5.58
CA GLU A 123 -11.09 -12.87 6.69
C GLU A 123 -10.10 -13.82 7.37
N LEU A 124 -10.56 -15.00 7.76
CA LEU A 124 -9.73 -15.97 8.45
C LEU A 124 -8.53 -16.39 7.62
N ALA A 125 -8.74 -16.69 6.33
CA ALA A 125 -7.65 -17.07 5.42
C ALA A 125 -6.60 -15.95 5.27
N LEU A 126 -7.04 -14.69 5.18
CA LEU A 126 -6.14 -13.54 5.08
C LEU A 126 -5.34 -13.30 6.37
N LEU A 127 -5.99 -13.44 7.53
CA LEU A 127 -5.33 -13.30 8.82
C LEU A 127 -4.29 -14.39 9.06
N GLU A 128 -4.59 -15.65 8.72
CA GLU A 128 -3.65 -16.76 8.81
C GLU A 128 -2.41 -16.54 7.93
N ASN A 129 -2.62 -16.18 6.66
CA ASN A 129 -1.50 -15.94 5.74
C ASN A 129 -0.61 -14.78 6.22
N LEU A 130 -1.19 -13.79 6.90
CA LEU A 130 -0.48 -12.64 7.45
C LEU A 130 0.31 -12.96 8.73
N GLN A 131 -0.02 -14.04 9.44
CA GLN A 131 0.73 -14.50 10.62
C GLN A 131 2.00 -15.30 10.28
N ARG A 132 2.32 -15.48 8.99
CA ARG A 132 3.54 -16.17 8.56
C ARG A 132 4.79 -15.38 8.96
N GLU A 133 5.75 -16.05 9.58
CA GLU A 133 6.92 -15.42 10.20
C GLU A 133 7.90 -14.73 9.22
N ASN A 134 7.79 -15.01 7.92
CA ASN A 134 8.78 -14.59 6.91
C ASN A 134 8.27 -13.56 5.90
N LEU A 135 7.19 -12.84 6.19
CA LEU A 135 6.67 -11.82 5.28
C LEU A 135 7.55 -10.56 5.24
N ASN A 136 7.83 -10.06 4.05
CA ASN A 136 8.50 -8.77 3.88
C ASN A 136 7.52 -7.59 4.04
N ALA A 137 8.06 -6.38 4.19
CA ALA A 137 7.24 -5.20 4.48
C ALA A 137 6.23 -4.85 3.37
N ILE A 138 6.54 -5.16 2.10
CA ILE A 138 5.61 -4.96 0.99
C ILE A 138 4.50 -6.01 1.03
N GLU A 139 4.82 -7.26 1.34
CA GLU A 139 3.81 -8.32 1.49
C GLU A 139 2.84 -8.04 2.62
N ILE A 140 3.33 -7.58 3.79
CA ILE A 140 2.48 -7.15 4.91
C ILE A 140 1.55 -6.01 4.46
N ALA A 141 2.10 -5.02 3.75
CA ALA A 141 1.31 -3.90 3.24
C ALA A 141 0.24 -4.34 2.24
N LEU A 142 0.57 -5.28 1.34
CA LEU A 142 -0.38 -5.88 0.39
C LEU A 142 -1.49 -6.65 1.12
N SER A 143 -1.16 -7.41 2.16
CA SER A 143 -2.14 -8.15 2.97
C SER A 143 -3.10 -7.21 3.70
N TYR A 144 -2.59 -6.12 4.31
CA TYR A 144 -3.47 -5.09 4.87
C TYR A 144 -4.36 -4.46 3.82
N LYS A 145 -3.79 -4.11 2.65
CA LYS A 145 -4.57 -3.54 1.55
C LYS A 145 -5.66 -4.50 1.08
N ARG A 146 -5.38 -5.81 1.07
CA ARG A 146 -6.33 -6.85 0.71
C ARG A 146 -7.47 -6.99 1.72
N LEU A 147 -7.18 -6.96 3.02
CA LEU A 147 -8.22 -6.90 4.06
C LEU A 147 -9.14 -5.69 3.85
N MET A 148 -8.58 -4.55 3.46
CA MET A 148 -9.39 -3.35 3.19
C MET A 148 -10.21 -3.45 1.90
N ASP A 149 -9.62 -3.95 0.81
CA ASP A 149 -10.25 -3.95 -0.52
C ASP A 149 -11.24 -5.12 -0.70
N ASP A 150 -10.97 -6.27 -0.11
CA ASP A 150 -11.79 -7.48 -0.30
C ASP A 150 -12.89 -7.62 0.77
N LEU A 151 -12.73 -7.01 1.95
CA LEU A 151 -13.67 -7.07 3.09
C LEU A 151 -14.21 -5.69 3.51
N ASP A 152 -13.89 -4.62 2.77
CA ASP A 152 -14.29 -3.24 3.06
C ASP A 152 -13.86 -2.73 4.44
N TYR A 153 -12.75 -3.26 4.98
CA TYR A 153 -12.25 -2.85 6.29
C TYR A 153 -11.60 -1.46 6.25
N THR A 154 -11.84 -0.69 7.31
CA THR A 154 -11.09 0.52 7.62
C THR A 154 -9.70 0.22 8.18
N GLN A 155 -8.80 1.20 8.16
CA GLN A 155 -7.46 1.03 8.75
C GLN A 155 -7.53 0.72 10.24
N GLU A 156 -8.51 1.30 10.93
CA GLU A 156 -8.83 1.06 12.34
C GLU A 156 -9.21 -0.40 12.59
N GLN A 157 -10.14 -0.94 11.81
CA GLN A 157 -10.56 -2.35 11.93
C GLN A 157 -9.41 -3.31 11.63
N VAL A 158 -8.61 -3.04 10.60
CA VAL A 158 -7.40 -3.83 10.33
C VAL A 158 -6.45 -3.77 11.53
N ALA A 159 -6.23 -2.60 12.13
CA ALA A 159 -5.34 -2.47 13.28
C ALA A 159 -5.84 -3.24 14.51
N GLU A 160 -7.14 -3.17 14.78
CA GLU A 160 -7.80 -3.91 15.88
C GLU A 160 -7.65 -5.42 15.70
N ARG A 161 -7.98 -5.95 14.51
CA ARG A 161 -7.85 -7.38 14.19
C ARG A 161 -6.42 -7.88 14.29
N MET A 162 -5.45 -7.02 14.02
CA MET A 162 -4.03 -7.36 14.06
C MET A 162 -3.38 -7.12 15.42
N GLY A 163 -4.11 -6.57 16.40
CA GLY A 163 -3.55 -6.16 17.69
C GLY A 163 -2.42 -5.14 17.54
N LYS A 164 -2.52 -4.24 16.55
CA LYS A 164 -1.53 -3.20 16.24
C LYS A 164 -2.14 -1.82 16.41
N GLU A 165 -1.28 -0.81 16.50
CA GLU A 165 -1.74 0.57 16.38
C GLU A 165 -2.14 0.88 14.94
N ARG A 166 -3.18 1.71 14.77
CA ARG A 166 -3.59 2.25 13.47
C ARG A 166 -2.41 2.88 12.71
N SER A 167 -1.54 3.60 13.44
CA SER A 167 -0.32 4.22 12.91
C SER A 167 0.59 3.22 12.17
N THR A 168 0.67 1.99 12.67
CA THR A 168 1.46 0.91 12.08
C THR A 168 0.87 0.48 10.75
N VAL A 169 -0.43 0.22 10.71
CA VAL A 169 -1.15 -0.15 9.47
C VAL A 169 -0.99 0.94 8.41
N THR A 170 -1.19 2.22 8.79
CA THR A 170 -0.99 3.36 7.89
C THR A 170 0.42 3.40 7.32
N ASN A 171 1.45 3.17 8.16
CA ASN A 171 2.85 3.20 7.71
C ASN A 171 3.16 2.11 6.68
N TYR A 172 2.63 0.90 6.86
CA TYR A 172 2.76 -0.18 5.87
C TYR A 172 2.03 0.19 4.57
N LEU A 173 0.78 0.64 4.64
CA LEU A 173 0.00 1.02 3.46
C LEU A 173 0.64 2.16 2.66
N ARG A 174 1.37 3.07 3.32
CA ARG A 174 2.11 4.14 2.63
C ARG A 174 3.25 3.60 1.76
N LEU A 175 3.81 2.43 2.05
CA LEU A 175 4.83 1.81 1.19
C LEU A 175 4.30 1.52 -0.21
N LEU A 176 3.01 1.19 -0.34
CA LEU A 176 2.37 0.92 -1.62
C LEU A 176 2.21 2.17 -2.51
N LYS A 177 2.45 3.36 -1.96
CA LYS A 177 2.45 4.64 -2.68
C LYS A 177 3.82 5.00 -3.28
N LEU A 178 4.87 4.29 -2.89
CA LEU A 178 6.21 4.55 -3.43
C LEU A 178 6.30 4.16 -4.90
N PRO A 179 7.27 4.71 -5.65
CA PRO A 179 7.59 4.26 -6.98
C PRO A 179 7.88 2.75 -7.03
N PRO A 180 7.51 2.07 -8.13
CA PRO A 180 7.72 0.63 -8.34
C PRO A 180 9.14 0.16 -8.03
N ASP A 181 10.15 0.89 -8.53
CA ASP A 181 11.57 0.62 -8.26
C ASP A 181 11.89 0.50 -6.77
N ILE A 182 11.34 1.43 -5.98
CA ILE A 182 11.56 1.51 -4.55
C ILE A 182 10.77 0.39 -3.85
N GLN A 183 9.54 0.11 -4.27
CA GLN A 183 8.77 -1.03 -3.74
C GLN A 183 9.50 -2.35 -3.95
N VAL A 184 10.02 -2.61 -5.15
CA VAL A 184 10.79 -3.82 -5.46
C VAL A 184 12.06 -3.89 -4.60
N ALA A 185 12.74 -2.77 -4.40
CA ALA A 185 13.94 -2.71 -3.56
C ALA A 185 13.64 -3.01 -2.09
N VAL A 186 12.52 -2.53 -1.55
CA VAL A 186 12.07 -2.88 -0.19
C VAL A 186 11.70 -4.36 -0.11
N ARG A 187 10.94 -4.87 -1.09
CA ARG A 187 10.52 -6.27 -1.15
C ARG A 187 11.71 -7.23 -1.14
N ASN A 188 12.74 -6.91 -1.93
CA ASN A 188 13.94 -7.74 -2.06
C ASN A 188 14.98 -7.47 -0.96
N GLY A 189 14.69 -6.60 0.02
CA GLY A 189 15.59 -6.29 1.13
C GLY A 189 16.81 -5.42 0.76
N VAL A 190 16.86 -4.85 -0.45
CA VAL A 190 17.93 -3.93 -0.90
C VAL A 190 17.96 -2.67 -0.04
N ILE A 191 16.78 -2.18 0.35
CA ILE A 191 16.63 -1.11 1.33
C ILE A 191 15.63 -1.54 2.41
N SER A 192 15.86 -1.10 3.65
CA SER A 192 14.94 -1.41 4.74
C SER A 192 13.68 -0.54 4.72
N MET A 193 12.65 -0.94 5.47
CA MET A 193 11.44 -0.14 5.69
C MET A 193 11.74 1.26 6.22
N GLY A 194 12.82 1.43 7.00
CA GLY A 194 13.25 2.75 7.50
C GLY A 194 13.64 3.71 6.38
N HIS A 195 14.41 3.23 5.39
CA HIS A 195 14.74 4.01 4.20
C HIS A 195 13.49 4.38 3.40
N ALA A 196 12.59 3.42 3.20
CA ALA A 196 11.34 3.63 2.49
C ALA A 196 10.47 4.71 3.17
N ARG A 197 10.40 4.71 4.50
CA ARG A 197 9.68 5.73 5.29
C ARG A 197 10.25 7.14 5.09
N ALA A 198 11.57 7.27 5.01
CA ALA A 198 12.20 8.57 4.72
C ALA A 198 11.83 9.05 3.30
N LEU A 199 11.81 8.15 2.32
CA LEU A 199 11.44 8.46 0.93
C LEU A 199 9.96 8.82 0.77
N ILE A 200 9.04 8.18 1.51
CA ILE A 200 7.60 8.45 1.40
C ILE A 200 7.25 9.93 1.69
N ASN A 201 8.03 10.61 2.52
CA ASN A 201 7.76 12.01 2.90
C ASN A 201 8.25 13.02 1.84
N VAL A 202 8.84 12.56 0.74
CA VAL A 202 9.32 13.40 -0.36
C VAL A 202 8.20 13.54 -1.39
N ASP A 203 7.73 14.77 -1.63
CA ASP A 203 6.52 15.00 -2.45
C ASP A 203 6.66 14.63 -3.94
N LEU A 204 7.86 14.74 -4.50
CA LEU A 204 8.09 14.53 -5.94
C LEU A 204 8.72 13.17 -6.21
N VAL A 205 8.14 12.43 -7.15
CA VAL A 205 8.60 11.09 -7.57
C VAL A 205 10.05 11.12 -8.07
N ASP A 206 10.42 12.10 -8.89
CA ASP A 206 11.79 12.23 -9.40
C ASP A 206 12.82 12.41 -8.28
N LYS A 207 12.44 13.16 -7.23
CA LYS A 207 13.30 13.34 -6.04
C LYS A 207 13.41 12.04 -5.25
N GLN A 208 12.31 11.28 -5.10
CA GLN A 208 12.35 9.97 -4.45
C GLN A 208 13.30 9.02 -5.18
N LEU A 209 13.22 8.96 -6.51
CA LEU A 209 14.09 8.12 -7.34
C LEU A 209 15.55 8.56 -7.28
N PHE A 210 15.82 9.87 -7.28
CA PHE A 210 17.16 10.41 -7.10
C PHE A 210 17.76 10.00 -5.75
N ILE A 211 17.03 10.21 -4.65
CA ILE A 211 17.48 9.84 -3.30
C ILE A 211 17.71 8.33 -3.22
N PHE A 212 16.80 7.53 -3.78
CA PHE A 212 16.94 6.08 -3.83
C PHE A 212 18.22 5.63 -4.55
N SER A 213 18.55 6.26 -5.68
CA SER A 213 19.81 6.03 -6.39
C SER A 213 21.03 6.36 -5.52
N GLU A 214 20.98 7.48 -4.80
CA GLU A 214 22.05 7.90 -3.88
C GLU A 214 22.22 6.93 -2.69
N ILE A 215 21.12 6.43 -2.12
CA ILE A 215 21.15 5.40 -1.07
C ILE A 215 21.90 4.17 -1.57
N LYS A 216 21.55 3.68 -2.77
CA LYS A 216 22.19 2.49 -3.37
C LYS A 216 23.66 2.73 -3.69
N LYS A 217 24.00 3.88 -4.28
CA LYS A 217 25.37 4.19 -4.71
C LYS A 217 26.32 4.38 -3.52
N LYS A 218 25.85 5.00 -2.44
CA LYS A 218 26.68 5.36 -1.28
C LYS A 218 26.53 4.41 -0.09
N GLY A 219 25.63 3.42 -0.18
CA GLY A 219 25.35 2.50 0.93
C GLY A 219 24.86 3.22 2.17
N LEU A 220 23.99 4.23 2.00
CA LEU A 220 23.54 5.06 3.12
C LEU A 220 22.73 4.24 4.12
N ASN A 221 22.94 4.50 5.41
CA ASN A 221 22.05 3.99 6.45
C ASN A 221 20.79 4.88 6.60
N VAL A 222 19.84 4.42 7.42
CA VAL A 222 18.54 5.10 7.60
C VAL A 222 18.72 6.54 8.09
N ARG A 223 19.60 6.77 9.06
CA ARG A 223 19.85 8.12 9.61
C ARG A 223 20.48 9.04 8.56
N GLN A 224 21.46 8.54 7.81
CA GLN A 224 22.07 9.29 6.71
C GLN A 224 21.06 9.62 5.60
N THR A 225 20.10 8.72 5.37
CA THR A 225 19.02 8.93 4.41
C THR A 225 18.06 10.01 4.89
N GLU A 226 17.64 9.97 6.15
CA GLU A 226 16.84 11.03 6.78
C GLU A 226 17.55 12.38 6.73
N ASP A 227 18.86 12.41 6.98
CA ASP A 227 19.69 13.61 6.86
C ASP A 227 19.74 14.14 5.43
N LEU A 228 19.87 13.26 4.43
CA LEU A 228 19.90 13.62 3.02
C LEU A 228 18.55 14.19 2.56
N VAL A 229 17.44 13.54 2.94
CA VAL A 229 16.08 14.03 2.70
C VAL A 229 15.91 15.40 3.34
N ARG A 230 16.27 15.54 4.61
CA ARG A 230 16.19 16.82 5.33
C ARG A 230 17.00 17.91 4.64
N LYS A 231 18.26 17.66 4.28
CA LYS A 231 19.12 18.66 3.59
C LYS A 231 18.55 19.13 2.25
N MET A 232 17.86 18.26 1.51
CA MET A 232 17.19 18.64 0.26
C MET A 232 15.88 19.41 0.47
N TYR A 233 15.31 19.36 1.67
CA TYR A 233 14.06 20.03 2.03
C TYR A 233 14.23 21.19 3.03
N THR A 234 15.42 21.41 3.59
CA THR A 234 15.75 22.62 4.35
C THR A 234 15.94 23.78 3.36
N PRO A 235 15.14 24.86 3.43
CA PRO A 235 15.33 26.02 2.57
C PRO A 235 16.58 26.79 3.02
N GLY A 236 17.66 26.64 2.25
CA GLY A 236 18.90 27.40 2.38
C GLY A 236 19.08 28.47 1.29
N SER A 237 18.00 29.00 0.71
CA SER A 237 18.08 30.12 -0.26
C SER A 237 16.97 31.15 -0.12
N ALA A 238 16.44 31.38 1.08
CA ALA A 238 15.97 32.72 1.41
C ALA A 238 17.23 33.53 1.78
N LYS A 239 17.70 34.34 0.84
CA LYS A 239 18.78 35.31 1.07
C LYS A 239 18.44 36.15 2.32
N ALA A 240 19.24 36.01 3.36
CA ALA A 240 19.51 37.13 4.25
C ALA A 240 20.22 38.20 3.41
N GLY A 241 19.50 39.27 3.04
CA GLY A 241 20.10 40.40 2.32
C GLY A 241 19.15 41.17 1.40
N ALA A 242 18.11 41.77 1.96
CA ALA A 242 17.74 43.16 1.68
C ALA A 242 16.62 43.54 2.65
N LYS A 243 16.96 44.27 3.71
CA LYS A 243 15.97 45.14 4.36
C LYS A 243 15.35 45.97 3.24
N SER A 244 14.05 45.86 3.04
CA SER A 244 13.27 46.85 2.32
C SER A 244 13.31 48.16 3.12
N ALA A 245 14.43 48.88 3.04
CA ALA A 245 14.43 50.32 3.26
C ALA A 245 13.73 50.91 2.04
N LEU A 246 12.49 51.35 2.24
CA LEU A 246 11.72 52.08 1.24
C LEU A 246 12.59 53.23 0.67
N PRO A 247 12.55 53.48 -0.66
CA PRO A 247 13.24 54.62 -1.25
C PRO A 247 12.83 55.95 -0.59
N PRO A 248 13.74 56.94 -0.44
CA PRO A 248 13.47 58.23 0.21
C PRO A 248 12.34 59.07 -0.42
N ALA A 249 11.80 58.67 -1.57
CA ALA A 249 10.74 59.39 -2.28
C ALA A 249 9.33 59.20 -1.70
N PHE A 250 9.09 58.25 -0.80
CA PHE A 250 7.75 57.94 -0.26
C PHE A 250 7.53 58.27 1.22
N ARG A 251 8.44 59.03 1.87
CA ARG A 251 8.29 59.48 3.27
C ARG A 251 7.77 60.92 3.42
N LYS A 252 7.15 61.52 2.39
CA LYS A 252 6.69 62.92 2.43
C LYS A 252 5.23 63.15 2.02
N ILE A 253 4.33 62.20 2.25
CA ILE A 253 2.88 62.39 1.97
C ILE A 253 1.99 62.09 3.20
N GLU A 254 2.55 61.83 4.38
CA GLU A 254 1.74 61.59 5.61
C GLU A 254 1.77 62.72 6.65
N ASP A 255 2.41 63.86 6.36
CA ASP A 255 2.40 65.04 7.25
C ASP A 255 1.66 66.25 6.63
N ASN A 256 0.81 66.06 5.62
CA ASN A 256 0.06 67.18 5.03
C ASN A 256 -1.28 66.83 4.36
N ILE A 257 -2.11 66.00 5.03
CA ILE A 257 -3.58 66.00 4.90
C ILE A 257 -4.17 65.82 6.29
#